data_AF-A0AAD4W9K3-F1
#
_entry.id   AF-A0AAD4W9K3-F1
#
_cell.length_a   1.000
_cell.length_b   1.000
_cell.length_c   1.000
_cell.angle_alpha   90.00
_cell.angle_beta   90.00
_cell.angle_gamma   90.00
#
_symmetry.space_group_name_H-M   'P 1'
#
loop_
_entity.id
_entity.type
_entity.pdbx_description
1 polymer ?
#
loop_
_entity_poly.entity_id
_entity_poly.type
_entity_poly.pdbx_seq_one_letter_code
_entity_poly.pdbx_strand_id
1 'polypeptide(L)'
;MMLLHVSGKGKRGYLTGNVAQVKKDAPGFDSWCIEDSIVKGWLIKIMEPDFVELFLDLPTTKDIWESTAQMYYGAFDESQIYELRCKATCIAQAGRDIASYFVELKSFWLEPDHRCPINMKCPNDVRIT
;
A
#
# COMPACT_ATOMS: atom_id res chain seq x y z
N MET A 1 1.79 -3.71 7.74
CA MET A 1 1.26 -3.86 9.13
C MET A 1 -0.26 -3.71 9.20
N MET A 2 -0.84 -2.69 8.56
CA MET A 2 -2.27 -2.38 8.64
C MET A 2 -3.20 -3.48 8.10
N LEU A 3 -2.92 -4.01 6.90
CA LEU A 3 -3.73 -5.09 6.31
C LEU A 3 -3.76 -6.34 7.20
N LEU A 4 -2.64 -6.66 7.85
CA LEU A 4 -2.54 -7.76 8.82
C LEU A 4 -3.40 -7.49 10.06
N HIS A 5 -3.35 -6.27 10.61
CA HIS A 5 -4.16 -5.87 11.76
C HIS A 5 -5.67 -5.98 11.46
N VAL A 6 -6.11 -5.39 10.34
CA VAL A 6 -7.52 -5.40 9.93
C VAL A 6 -8.01 -6.81 9.61
N SER A 7 -7.17 -7.62 8.94
CA SER A 7 -7.49 -9.02 8.65
C SER A 7 -7.56 -9.87 9.92
N GLY A 8 -6.64 -9.67 10.87
CA GLY A 8 -6.68 -10.36 12.18
C GLY A 8 -7.90 -9.99 13.03
N LYS A 9 -8.53 -8.84 12.75
CA LYS A 9 -9.80 -8.42 13.36
C LYS A 9 -11.04 -8.83 12.56
N GLY A 10 -10.88 -9.52 11.42
CA GLY A 10 -11.98 -9.93 10.55
C GLY A 10 -12.67 -8.78 9.81
N LYS A 11 -12.06 -7.59 9.75
CA LYS A 11 -12.68 -6.36 9.18
C LYS A 11 -12.17 -5.99 7.79
N ARG A 12 -11.47 -6.92 7.10
CA ARG A 12 -10.91 -6.67 5.76
C ARG A 12 -11.98 -6.29 4.72
N GLY A 13 -13.22 -6.72 4.93
CA GLY A 13 -14.35 -6.40 4.05
C GLY A 13 -14.67 -4.91 3.95
N TYR A 14 -14.37 -4.11 4.98
CA TYR A 14 -14.57 -2.65 4.98
C TYR A 14 -13.55 -1.93 4.09
N LEU A 15 -12.32 -2.45 3.96
CA LEU A 15 -11.30 -1.90 3.05
C LEU A 15 -11.57 -2.23 1.58
N THR A 16 -12.07 -3.44 1.33
CA THR A 16 -12.27 -3.97 -0.03
C THR A 16 -13.65 -3.67 -0.60
N GLY A 17 -14.58 -3.18 0.22
CA GLY A 17 -15.98 -2.97 -0.16
C GLY A 17 -16.81 -4.25 -0.20
N ASN A 18 -16.26 -5.40 0.20
CA ASN A 18 -17.00 -6.67 0.29
C ASN A 18 -18.12 -6.60 1.35
N VAL A 19 -17.95 -5.79 2.39
CA VAL A 19 -19.03 -5.44 3.31
C VAL A 19 -19.71 -4.18 2.75
N ALA A 20 -20.76 -4.39 1.97
CA ALA A 20 -21.50 -3.31 1.34
C ALA A 20 -22.12 -2.38 2.39
N GLN A 21 -22.16 -1.09 2.07
CA GLN A 21 -22.85 -0.11 2.88
C GLN A 21 -24.33 -0.48 2.99
N VAL A 22 -24.79 -0.64 4.24
CA VAL A 22 -26.20 -0.92 4.54
C VAL A 22 -27.03 0.32 4.20
N LYS A 23 -28.26 0.14 3.72
CA LYS A 23 -29.18 1.27 3.49
C LYS A 23 -29.49 1.95 4.83
N LYS A 24 -29.62 3.28 4.83
CA LYS A 24 -29.89 4.07 6.04
C LYS A 24 -31.09 3.58 6.86
N ASP A 25 -32.11 3.05 6.19
CA ASP A 25 -33.35 2.60 6.83
C ASP A 25 -33.33 1.12 7.26
N ALA A 26 -32.24 0.40 7.01
CA ALA A 26 -32.15 -1.02 7.29
C ALA A 26 -31.63 -1.31 8.72
N PRO A 27 -32.16 -2.34 9.39
CA PRO A 27 -31.63 -2.77 10.68
C PRO A 27 -30.17 -3.18 10.52
N GLY A 28 -29.27 -2.51 11.25
CA GLY A 28 -27.83 -2.75 11.18
C GLY A 28 -27.02 -1.62 10.53
N PHE A 29 -27.65 -0.55 10.03
CA PHE A 29 -26.92 0.64 9.55
C PHE A 29 -25.98 1.23 10.60
N ASP A 30 -26.48 1.45 11.83
CA ASP A 30 -25.66 2.01 12.91
C ASP A 30 -24.48 1.11 13.28
N SER A 31 -24.72 -0.21 13.34
CA SER A 31 -23.65 -1.18 13.59
C SER A 31 -22.61 -1.14 12.48
N TRP A 32 -23.02 -1.01 11.22
CA TRP A 32 -22.09 -0.88 10.10
C TRP A 32 -21.29 0.42 10.19
N CYS A 33 -21.93 1.55 10.50
CA CYS A 33 -21.28 2.86 10.66
C CYS A 33 -20.25 2.88 11.78
N ILE A 34 -20.56 2.26 12.93
CA ILE A 34 -19.60 2.12 14.04
C ILE A 34 -18.38 1.34 13.58
N GLU A 35 -18.61 0.21 12.91
CA GLU A 35 -17.52 -0.66 12.48
C GLU A 35 -16.66 -0.06 11.38
N ASP A 36 -17.27 0.65 10.43
CA ASP A 36 -16.54 1.43 9.43
C ASP A 36 -15.71 2.54 10.10
N SER A 37 -16.29 3.27 11.05
CA SER A 37 -15.58 4.32 11.78
C SER A 37 -14.36 3.81 12.56
N ILE A 38 -14.42 2.60 13.11
CA ILE A 38 -13.29 1.96 13.79
C ILE A 38 -12.13 1.71 12.81
N VAL A 39 -12.44 1.16 11.62
CA VAL A 39 -11.41 0.88 10.61
C VAL A 39 -10.84 2.18 10.05
N LYS A 40 -11.68 3.20 9.83
CA LYS A 40 -11.26 4.56 9.48
C LYS A 40 -10.30 5.16 10.53
N GLY A 41 -10.60 5.02 11.81
CA GLY A 41 -9.70 5.46 12.89
C GLY A 41 -8.34 4.77 12.86
N TRP A 42 -8.30 3.48 12.51
CA TRP A 42 -7.03 2.76 12.33
C TRP A 42 -6.24 3.23 11.11
N LEU A 43 -6.92 3.60 10.00
CA LEU A 43 -6.29 4.22 8.82
C LEU A 43 -5.66 5.56 9.17
N ILE A 44 -6.42 6.45 9.80
CA ILE A 44 -5.96 7.80 10.13
C ILE A 44 -4.76 7.74 11.07
N LYS A 45 -4.75 6.80 12.04
CA LYS A 45 -3.65 6.65 12.99
C LYS A 45 -2.30 6.32 12.34
N ILE A 46 -2.30 5.68 11.18
CA ILE A 46 -1.06 5.30 10.48
C ILE A 46 -0.63 6.29 9.40
N MET A 47 -1.45 7.31 9.12
CA MET A 47 -1.15 8.34 8.13
C MET A 47 -0.22 9.40 8.72
N GLU A 48 0.60 10.00 7.86
CA GLU A 48 1.35 11.19 8.25
C GLU A 48 0.37 12.36 8.49
N PRO A 49 0.60 13.19 9.52
CA PRO A 49 -0.33 14.24 9.93
C PRO A 49 -0.73 15.18 8.79
N ASP A 50 0.23 15.49 7.92
CA ASP A 50 0.08 16.43 6.80
C ASP A 50 -0.94 15.96 5.76
N PHE A 51 -1.26 14.66 5.73
CA PHE A 51 -2.23 14.09 4.79
C PHE A 51 -3.57 13.74 5.42
N VAL A 52 -3.68 13.74 6.75
CA VAL A 52 -4.90 13.32 7.46
C VAL A 52 -6.11 14.16 7.01
N GLU A 53 -5.94 15.47 6.86
CA GLU A 53 -7.02 16.38 6.45
C GLU A 53 -7.64 16.00 5.09
N LEU A 54 -6.86 15.44 4.17
CA LEU A 54 -7.34 15.03 2.84
C LEU A 54 -8.33 13.85 2.91
N PHE A 55 -8.30 13.08 3.99
CA PHE A 55 -9.06 11.83 4.13
C PHE A 55 -10.17 11.90 5.20
N LEU A 56 -10.19 12.95 6.04
CA LEU A 56 -11.19 13.09 7.10
C LEU A 56 -12.62 13.19 6.56
N ASP A 57 -12.81 13.89 5.44
CA ASP A 57 -14.12 14.13 4.84
C ASP A 57 -14.64 12.96 3.97
N LEU A 58 -13.81 11.94 3.73
CA LEU A 58 -14.21 10.80 2.92
C LEU A 58 -15.26 9.94 3.66
N PRO A 59 -16.36 9.57 2.98
CA PRO A 59 -17.54 9.04 3.66
C PRO A 59 -17.39 7.61 4.17
N THR A 60 -16.51 6.81 3.57
CA THR A 60 -16.29 5.42 4.00
C THR A 60 -14.81 5.09 4.13
N THR A 61 -14.51 4.06 4.93
CA THR A 61 -13.17 3.47 5.02
C THR A 61 -12.64 3.03 3.65
N LYS A 62 -13.53 2.53 2.79
CA LYS A 62 -13.17 2.12 1.43
C LYS A 62 -12.66 3.31 0.61
N ASP A 63 -13.36 4.44 0.66
CA ASP A 63 -12.95 5.64 -0.08
C ASP A 63 -11.57 6.12 0.37
N ILE A 64 -11.31 6.12 1.69
CA ILE A 64 -9.99 6.46 2.24
C ILE A 64 -8.93 5.51 1.73
N TRP A 65 -9.22 4.20 1.76
CA TRP A 65 -8.29 3.17 1.28
C TRP A 65 -7.95 3.36 -0.20
N GLU A 66 -8.95 3.58 -1.05
CA GLU A 66 -8.77 3.78 -2.49
C GLU A 66 -8.05 5.10 -2.81
N SER A 67 -8.43 6.22 -2.16
CA SER A 67 -7.76 7.50 -2.35
C SER A 67 -6.31 7.46 -1.86
N THR A 68 -6.04 6.77 -0.75
CA THR A 68 -4.66 6.56 -0.26
C THR A 68 -3.87 5.75 -1.28
N ALA A 69 -4.44 4.65 -1.78
CA ALA A 69 -3.78 3.84 -2.81
C ALA A 69 -3.52 4.67 -4.07
N GLN A 70 -4.47 5.49 -4.52
CA GLN A 70 -4.27 6.34 -5.69
C GLN A 70 -3.21 7.43 -5.45
N MET A 71 -3.14 8.00 -4.25
CA MET A 71 -2.13 9.01 -3.92
C MET A 71 -0.72 8.42 -3.92
N TYR A 72 -0.53 7.26 -3.30
CA TYR A 72 0.78 6.61 -3.21
C TYR A 72 1.18 5.89 -4.50
N TYR A 73 0.23 5.29 -5.23
CA TYR A 73 0.53 4.45 -6.40
C TYR A 73 0.10 5.06 -7.75
N GLY A 74 -0.79 6.05 -7.78
CA GLY A 74 -1.44 6.52 -9.01
C GLY A 74 -0.78 7.72 -9.70
N ALA A 75 0.02 8.52 -9.00
CA ALA A 75 0.54 9.79 -9.56
C ALA A 75 2.03 9.75 -9.97
N PHE A 76 2.80 8.73 -9.58
CA PHE A 76 4.27 8.79 -9.65
C PHE A 76 4.97 7.46 -9.91
N ASP A 77 4.33 6.49 -10.60
CA ASP A 77 4.90 5.14 -10.73
C ASP A 77 6.33 5.15 -11.31
N GLU A 78 6.55 5.86 -12.43
CA GLU A 78 7.88 5.94 -13.06
C GLU A 78 8.91 6.73 -12.26
N SER A 79 8.54 7.87 -11.64
CA SER A 79 9.48 8.68 -10.85
C SER A 79 9.83 8.02 -9.51
N GLN A 80 8.87 7.33 -8.87
CA GLN A 80 9.11 6.55 -7.66
C GLN A 80 10.02 5.35 -7.96
N ILE A 81 9.76 4.63 -9.07
CA ILE A 81 10.63 3.55 -9.52
C ILE A 81 12.04 4.07 -9.81
N TYR A 82 12.16 5.23 -10.47
CA TYR A 82 13.46 5.86 -10.70
C TYR A 82 14.17 6.21 -9.39
N GLU A 83 13.49 6.83 -8.43
CA GLU A 83 14.06 7.16 -7.12
C GLU A 83 14.53 5.92 -6.37
N LEU A 84 13.72 4.84 -6.37
CA LEU A 84 14.07 3.55 -5.76
C LEU A 84 15.30 2.93 -6.44
N ARG A 85 15.39 2.97 -7.77
CA ARG A 85 16.57 2.53 -8.52
C ARG A 85 17.81 3.37 -8.20
N CYS A 86 17.67 4.68 -8.07
CA CYS A 86 18.77 5.55 -7.65
C CYS A 86 19.25 5.20 -6.24
N LYS A 87 18.33 5.06 -5.28
CA LYS A 87 18.67 4.63 -3.91
C LYS A 87 19.40 3.29 -3.93
N ALA A 88 18.88 2.29 -4.64
CA ALA A 88 19.49 0.98 -4.76
C ALA A 88 20.92 1.03 -5.34
N THR A 89 21.15 1.88 -6.34
CA THR A 89 22.47 2.05 -6.98
C THR A 89 23.47 2.76 -6.06
N CYS A 90 22.99 3.63 -5.18
CA CYS A 90 23.82 4.36 -4.23
C CYS A 90 24.19 3.56 -2.96
N ILE A 91 23.56 2.40 -2.71
CA ILE A 91 23.87 1.59 -1.52
C ILE A 91 25.21 0.89 -1.72
N ALA A 92 26.18 1.28 -0.90
CA ALA A 92 27.44 0.58 -0.77
C ALA A 92 27.43 -0.36 0.44
N GLN A 93 28.20 -1.45 0.35
CA GLN A 93 28.41 -2.34 1.50
C GLN A 93 29.08 -1.59 2.66
N ALA A 94 30.01 -0.68 2.37
CA ALA A 94 30.62 0.28 3.31
C ALA A 94 31.12 -0.36 4.62
N GLY A 95 31.64 -1.60 4.57
CA GLY A 95 32.14 -2.33 5.73
C GLY A 95 31.07 -3.00 6.60
N ARG A 96 29.79 -2.93 6.22
CA ARG A 96 28.70 -3.68 6.87
C ARG A 96 28.79 -5.16 6.53
N ASP A 97 28.18 -5.99 7.39
CA ASP A 97 28.07 -7.41 7.11
C ASP A 97 27.21 -7.65 5.86
N ILE A 98 27.51 -8.77 5.19
CA ILE A 98 26.87 -9.12 3.90
C ILE A 98 25.37 -9.30 4.06
N ALA A 99 24.91 -9.86 5.17
CA ALA A 99 23.48 -10.14 5.38
C ALA A 99 22.69 -8.85 5.53
N SER A 100 23.15 -7.90 6.35
CA SER A 100 22.50 -6.60 6.51
C SER A 100 22.51 -5.78 5.23
N TYR A 101 23.64 -5.75 4.51
CA TYR A 101 23.73 -5.10 3.19
C TYR A 101 22.73 -5.70 2.20
N PHE A 102 22.66 -7.03 2.12
CA PHE A 102 21.77 -7.70 1.18
C PHE A 102 20.29 -7.50 1.52
N VAL A 103 19.92 -7.52 2.81
CA VAL A 103 18.55 -7.25 3.27
C VAL A 103 18.12 -5.83 2.88
N GLU A 104 18.98 -4.84 3.12
CA GLU A 104 18.72 -3.46 2.75
C GLU A 104 18.60 -3.30 1.23
N LEU A 105 19.58 -3.78 0.45
CA LEU A 105 19.54 -3.74 -1.01
C LEU A 105 18.26 -4.39 -1.54
N LYS A 106 17.91 -5.58 -1.05
CA LYS A 106 16.71 -6.30 -1.45
C LYS A 106 15.43 -5.53 -1.12
N SER A 107 15.40 -4.77 -0.02
CA SER A 107 14.23 -3.97 0.35
C SER A 107 13.92 -2.87 -0.67
N PHE A 108 14.96 -2.29 -1.31
CA PHE A 108 14.79 -1.27 -2.36
C PHE A 108 14.46 -1.87 -3.74
N TRP A 109 14.90 -3.10 -4.04
CA TRP A 109 14.60 -3.78 -5.31
C TRP A 109 13.24 -4.48 -5.33
N LEU A 110 12.71 -4.89 -4.17
CA LEU A 110 11.45 -5.64 -4.08
C LEU A 110 10.26 -4.87 -4.65
N GLU A 111 10.20 -3.57 -4.39
CA GLU A 111 9.09 -2.71 -4.84
C GLU A 111 9.11 -2.45 -6.36
N PRO A 112 10.24 -2.07 -6.99
CA PRO A 112 10.36 -1.99 -8.44
C PRO A 112 10.05 -3.32 -9.15
N ASP A 113 10.53 -4.45 -8.63
CA ASP A 113 10.27 -5.77 -9.22
C ASP A 113 8.78 -6.14 -9.21
N HIS A 114 8.05 -5.74 -8.16
CA HIS A 114 6.61 -5.97 -8.07
C HIS A 114 5.81 -5.08 -9.03
N ARG A 115 6.22 -3.82 -9.19
CA ARG A 115 5.54 -2.83 -10.03
C ARG A 115 5.83 -3.00 -11.52
N CYS A 116 7.04 -3.40 -11.88
CA CYS A 116 7.47 -3.64 -13.25
C CYS A 116 7.97 -5.08 -13.43
N PRO A 117 7.08 -6.08 -13.44
CA PRO A 117 7.48 -7.45 -13.71
C PRO A 117 8.08 -7.53 -15.11
N ILE A 118 9.29 -8.09 -15.21
CA ILE A 118 9.97 -8.33 -16.48
C ILE A 118 9.15 -9.37 -17.25
N ASN A 119 8.33 -8.90 -18.19
CA ASN A 119 7.57 -9.77 -19.09
C ASN A 119 8.49 -10.20 -20.25
N MET A 120 9.24 -11.29 -20.03
CA MET A 120 10.00 -11.92 -21.11
C MET A 120 9.03 -12.51 -22.13
N LYS A 121 8.91 -11.86 -23.29
CA LYS A 121 8.01 -12.30 -24.37
C LYS A 121 8.77 -13.00 -25.50
N CYS A 122 10.09 -12.82 -25.59
CA CYS A 122 10.90 -13.32 -26.69
C CYS A 122 12.02 -14.26 -26.20
N PRO A 123 12.28 -15.39 -26.91
CA PRO A 123 13.46 -16.22 -26.65
C PRO A 123 14.79 -15.45 -26.77
N ASN A 124 14.80 -14.31 -27.47
CA ASN A 124 15.98 -13.45 -27.59
C ASN A 124 16.29 -12.67 -26.29
N ASP A 125 15.33 -12.48 -25.40
CA ASP A 125 15.53 -11.77 -24.12
C ASP A 125 16.35 -12.62 -23.12
N VAL A 126 16.47 -13.93 -23.36
CA VAL A 126 17.24 -14.90 -22.55
C VAL A 126 18.69 -15.01 -23.01
N ARG A 127 19.02 -14.51 -24.20
CA ARG A 127 20.35 -14.68 -24.79
C ARG A 127 21.31 -13.68 -24.16
N ILE A 128 22.06 -14.16 -23.17
CA ILE A 128 23.25 -13.47 -22.66
C ILE A 128 24.29 -13.54 -23.79
N THR A 129 24.52 -12.43 -24.48
CA THR A 129 25.67 -12.24 -25.38
C THR A 129 26.96 -12.06 -24.60
#